data_AF-A0A418IHV8-F1
#
_entry.id   AF-A0A418IHV8-F1
#
_cell.length_a   1.000
_cell.length_b   1.000
_cell.length_c   1.000
_cell.angle_alpha   90.00
_cell.angle_beta   90.00
_cell.angle_gamma   90.00
#
_symmetry.space_group_name_H-M   'P 1'
#
loop_
_entity.id
_entity.type
_entity.pdbx_description
1 polymer ?
#
loop_
_entity_poly.entity_id
_entity_poly.type
_entity_poly.pdbx_seq_one_letter_code
_entity_poly.pdbx_strand_id
1 'polypeptide(L)' 'MDKNHIKEALSKHSEIIVETVEHERITVKAIEDNNDSQYLHVTEPKDQQVAIDKITDVQVNNFNQL' A
#
# COMPACT_ATOMS: atom_id res chain seq x y z
N MET A 1 5.42 9.66 -1.08
CA MET A 1 4.39 8.97 -1.90
C MET A 1 3.03 9.65 -1.70
N ASP A 2 2.07 9.54 -2.63
CA ASP A 2 0.68 10.00 -2.43
C ASP A 2 -0.25 8.78 -2.23
N LYS A 3 -1.22 8.89 -1.31
CA LYS A 3 -2.28 7.89 -1.10
C LYS A 3 -3.08 7.60 -2.37
N ASN A 4 -3.25 8.61 -3.25
CA ASN A 4 -3.93 8.41 -4.54
C ASN A 4 -3.18 7.44 -5.45
N HIS A 5 -1.85 7.47 -5.43
CA HIS A 5 -1.03 6.54 -6.19
C HIS A 5 -1.23 5.08 -5.73
N ILE A 6 -1.33 4.88 -4.42
CA ILE A 6 -1.59 3.58 -3.80
C ILE A 6 -3.01 3.08 -4.13
N LYS A 7 -4.01 3.97 -4.06
CA LYS A 7 -5.39 3.67 -4.48
C LYS A 7 -5.47 3.27 -5.96
N GLU A 8 -4.75 3.97 -6.82
CA GLU A 8 -4.70 3.67 -8.25
C GLU A 8 -4.02 2.32 -8.52
N ALA A 9 -2.95 2.00 -7.80
CA ALA A 9 -2.29 0.70 -7.91
C ALA A 9 -3.22 -0.44 -7.46
N LEU A 10 -3.94 -0.27 -6.34
CA LEU A 10 -4.93 -1.25 -5.84
C LEU A 10 -6.16 -1.40 -6.75
N SER A 11 -6.58 -0.34 -7.45
CA SER A 11 -7.70 -0.45 -8.39
C SER A 11 -7.33 -1.23 -9.66
N LYS A 12 -6.04 -1.23 -10.02
CA LYS A 12 -5.49 -1.99 -11.15
C LYS A 12 -5.02 -3.40 -10.77
N HIS A 13 -4.61 -3.59 -9.52
CA HIS A 13 -4.03 -4.82 -9.00
C HIS A 13 -4.68 -5.22 -7.68
N SER A 14 -5.10 -6.49 -7.55
CA SER A 14 -5.72 -7.00 -6.33
C SER A 14 -4.81 -7.03 -5.09
N GLU A 15 -3.49 -6.85 -5.30
CA GLU A 15 -2.48 -6.84 -4.25
C GLU A 15 -1.27 -6.02 -4.70
N ILE A 16 -0.73 -5.22 -3.79
CA ILE A 16 0.53 -4.49 -3.96
C ILE A 16 1.43 -4.71 -2.73
N ILE A 17 2.71 -4.38 -2.88
CA ILE A 17 3.68 -4.30 -1.79
C ILE A 17 4.11 -2.84 -1.63
N VAL A 18 3.99 -2.34 -0.41
CA VAL A 18 4.50 -1.02 -0.02
C VAL A 18 5.84 -1.24 0.69
N GLU A 19 6.89 -0.54 0.26
CA GLU A 19 8.18 -0.51 0.97
C GLU A 19 8.32 0.79 1.76
N THR A 20 8.81 0.71 3.00
CA THR A 20 9.07 1.87 3.86
C THR A 20 10.55 2.28 3.88
N VAL A 21 10.85 3.45 4.44
CA VAL A 21 12.22 3.92 4.71
C VAL A 21 13.00 2.99 5.63
N GLU A 22 12.33 2.21 6.48
CA GLU A 22 12.94 1.16 7.31
C GLU A 22 13.16 -0.17 6.55
N HIS A 23 12.95 -0.19 5.23
CA HIS A 23 12.95 -1.39 4.38
C HIS A 23 11.91 -2.45 4.81
N GLU A 24 10.84 -2.02 5.50
CA GLU A 24 9.71 -2.89 5.79
C GLU A 24 8.87 -3.07 4.52
N ARG A 25 8.54 -4.32 4.20
CA ARG A 25 7.68 -4.66 3.05
C ARG A 25 6.32 -5.10 3.53
N ILE A 26 5.31 -4.35 3.13
CA ILE A 26 3.96 -4.47 3.64
C ILE A 26 3.06 -4.85 2.48
N THR A 27 2.48 -6.05 2.54
CA THR A 27 1.43 -6.46 1.60
C THR A 27 0.15 -5.67 1.89
N VAL A 28 -0.42 -5.08 0.83
CA VAL A 28 -1.66 -4.32 0.90
C VAL A 28 -2.62 -4.89 -0.13
N LYS A 29 -3.80 -5.32 0.33
CA LYS A 29 -4.91 -5.81 -0.51
C LYS A 29 -6.12 -4.90 -0.48
N ALA A 30 -6.41 -4.35 0.69
CA ALA A 30 -7.49 -3.42 0.90
C ALA A 30 -7.05 -2.34 1.88
N ILE A 31 -7.58 -1.14 1.67
CA ILE A 31 -7.35 0.02 2.54
C ILE A 31 -8.69 0.65 2.90
N GLU A 32 -8.75 1.30 4.06
CA GLU A 32 -9.91 2.11 4.43
C GLU A 32 -9.98 3.36 3.56
N ASP A 33 -11.16 3.61 2.96
CA ASP A 33 -11.43 4.85 2.24
C ASP A 33 -11.77 5.98 3.21
N ASN A 34 -10.73 6.61 3.73
CA ASN A 34 -10.84 7.74 4.64
C ASN A 34 -10.02 8.95 4.15
N ASN A 35 -10.27 10.10 4.76
CA ASN A 35 -9.58 11.37 4.44
C ASN A 35 -8.26 11.55 5.23
N ASP A 36 -7.73 10.49 5.84
CA ASP A 36 -6.44 10.55 6.50
C ASP A 36 -5.32 10.69 5.46
N SER A 37 -4.58 11.78 5.56
CA SER A 37 -3.45 12.10 4.68
C SER A 37 -2.09 11.71 5.29
N GLN A 38 -2.06 11.36 6.58
CA GLN A 38 -0.85 10.96 7.29
C GLN A 38 -0.65 9.44 7.24
N TYR A 39 -1.73 8.67 7.33
CA TYR A 39 -1.68 7.22 7.39
C TYR A 39 -2.44 6.53 6.27
N LEU A 40 -1.83 5.45 5.77
CA LEU A 40 -2.49 4.42 4.99
C LEU A 40 -3.04 3.37 5.97
N HIS A 41 -4.36 3.30 6.06
CA HIS A 41 -5.07 2.33 6.89
C HIS A 41 -5.31 1.07 6.08
N VAL A 42 -4.47 0.05 6.26
CA VAL A 42 -4.59 -1.23 5.58
C VAL A 42 -5.54 -2.11 6.37
N THR A 43 -6.57 -2.64 5.72
CA THR A 43 -7.58 -3.53 6.34
C THR A 43 -7.35 -4.99 5.98
N GLU A 44 -6.63 -5.26 4.88
CA GLU A 44 -6.22 -6.60 4.48
C GLU A 44 -4.73 -6.64 4.08
N PRO A 45 -3.96 -7.66 4.53
CA PRO A 45 -4.41 -8.92 5.17
C PRO A 45 -4.71 -8.82 6.67
N LYS A 46 -4.37 -7.70 7.31
CA LYS A 46 -4.65 -7.40 8.71
C LYS A 46 -4.77 -5.90 8.88
N ASP A 47 -5.48 -5.47 9.92
CA ASP A 47 -5.52 -4.07 10.31
C ASP A 47 -4.13 -3.58 10.73
N GLN A 48 -3.62 -2.58 10.01
CA GLN A 48 -2.36 -1.91 10.31
C GLN A 48 -2.33 -0.52 9.69
N GLN A 49 -1.55 0.37 10.28
CA GLN A 49 -1.35 1.73 9.79
C GLN A 49 0.08 1.89 9.31
N VAL A 50 0.23 2.45 8.11
CA VAL A 50 1.53 2.77 7.52
C VAL A 50 1.60 4.28 7.33
N ALA A 51 2.61 4.93 7.90
CA ALA A 51 2.79 6.37 7.70
C ALA A 51 3.16 6.64 6.24
N ILE A 52 2.42 7.52 5.57
CA ILE A 52 2.57 7.78 4.13
C ILE A 52 3.91 8.43 3.80
N ASP A 53 4.43 9.25 4.71
CA ASP A 53 5.74 9.90 4.60
C ASP A 53 6.91 8.91 4.65
N LYS A 54 6.71 7.74 5.27
CA LYS A 54 7.68 6.65 5.32
C LYS A 54 7.66 5.75 4.09
N ILE A 55 6.66 5.85 3.22
CA ILE A 55 6.56 5.00 2.02
C ILE A 55 7.53 5.48 0.95
N THR A 56 8.47 4.61 0.61
CA THR A 56 9.50 4.87 -0.40
C THR A 56 9.11 4.32 -1.77
N ASP A 57 8.40 3.19 -1.81
CA ASP A 57 8.10 2.49 -3.06
C ASP A 57 6.76 1.74 -3.00
N VAL A 58 6.18 1.52 -4.19
CA VAL A 58 4.98 0.69 -4.40
C VAL A 58 5.27 -0.29 -5.53
N GLN A 59 5.30 -1.57 -5.20
CA GLN A 59 5.55 -2.65 -6.14
C GLN A 59 4.24 -3.39 -6.40
N VAL A 60 3.94 -3.60 -7.68
CA VAL A 60 2.81 -4.45 -8.09
C VAL A 60 3.27 -5.90 -8.03
N ASN A 61 2.51 -6.74 -7.31
CA ASN A 61 2.88 -8.13 -7.18
C ASN A 61 2.53 -8.86 -8.49
N ASN A 62 3.48 -8.91 -9.43
CA ASN A 62 3.35 -9.63 -10.69
C ASN A 62 3.51 -11.14 -10.46
N PHE A 63 2.54 -11.77 -9.79
CA PHE A 63 2.47 -13.24 -9.70
C PHE A 63 2.27 -13.94 -11.06
N ASN A 64 1.98 -13.20 -12.14
CA ASN A 64 1.69 -13.74 -13.48
C ASN A 64 2.83 -13.61 -14.52
N GLN A 65 4.10 -13.46 -14.12
CA GLN A 65 5.23 -13.44 -15.07
C GLN A 65 6.04 -14.75 -15.14
N LEU A 66 5.42 -15.91 -14.88
CA LEU A 66 6.01 -17.24 -15.10
C LEU A 66 5.25 -18.03 -16.16
#